data_AF-A0AAU4DG39-F1
#
_entry.id   AF-A0AAU4DG39-F1
#
_cell.length_a   1.000
_cell.length_b   1.000
_cell.length_c   1.000
_cell.angle_alpha   90.00
_cell.angle_beta   90.00
_cell.angle_gamma   90.00
#
_symmetry.space_group_name_H-M   'P 1'
#
loop_
_entity.id
_entity.type
_entity.pdbx_description
1 polymer ?
#
loop_
_entity_poly.entity_id
_entity_poly.type
_entity_poly.pdbx_seq_one_letter_code
_entity_poly.pdbx_strand_id
1 'polypeptide(L)'
;MAIELPGELIWVMDLLGLNWPEVNEDSVREYADHVRQFATNIDGTHAAATATIRAMADAYQASSYQQLADTWTRMSADHMDDLVQVCNASAIALEVAADVIIAAKLAVITQLGIMAAELAAAAATAVVTLGASAAAEAALAEVQRRIVKEIIQEAEDQVIGMLVERAVAPLEEAVTRALTGLVFKGVQAAVGAAAGGGGGAGEGFQIDPERMLAHAAELQRHAEDVVGHAQTFAGATSGVSFS
;
A
#
# COMPACT_ATOMS: atom_id res chain seq x y z
N MET A 1 12.47 5.70 -14.13
CA MET A 1 12.52 4.72 -15.23
C MET A 1 13.02 3.44 -14.64
N ALA A 2 12.30 2.34 -14.90
CA ALA A 2 12.67 1.01 -14.44
C ALA A 2 14.07 0.63 -14.97
N ILE A 3 14.80 -0.09 -14.14
CA ILE A 3 16.11 -0.64 -14.47
C ILE A 3 15.90 -1.85 -15.37
N GLU A 4 16.48 -1.72 -16.56
CA GLU A 4 16.51 -2.76 -17.58
C GLU A 4 17.90 -3.37 -17.67
N LEU A 5 17.96 -4.62 -18.14
CA LEU A 5 19.22 -5.29 -18.40
C LEU A 5 19.96 -4.60 -19.56
N PRO A 6 21.21 -4.14 -19.36
CA PRO A 6 22.02 -3.61 -20.46
C PRO A 6 22.20 -4.66 -21.57
N GLY A 7 22.00 -4.25 -22.83
CA GLY A 7 22.02 -5.18 -23.98
C GLY A 7 23.32 -5.98 -24.12
N GLU A 8 24.43 -5.41 -23.67
CA GLU A 8 25.76 -6.03 -23.62
C GLU A 8 25.90 -7.17 -22.61
N LEU A 9 24.97 -7.32 -21.66
CA LEU A 9 24.98 -8.34 -20.62
C LEU A 9 23.95 -9.46 -20.85
N ILE A 10 23.05 -9.31 -21.84
CA ILE A 10 22.03 -10.30 -22.19
C ILE A 10 22.67 -11.67 -22.43
N TRP A 11 23.74 -11.72 -23.22
CA TRP A 11 24.42 -12.97 -23.56
C TRP A 11 25.02 -13.68 -22.33
N VAL A 12 25.48 -12.92 -21.32
CA VAL A 12 26.02 -13.48 -20.07
C VAL A 12 24.89 -14.13 -19.29
N MET A 13 23.74 -13.46 -19.23
CA MET A 13 22.60 -13.99 -18.52
C MET A 13 22.01 -15.23 -19.19
N ASP A 14 21.97 -15.26 -20.52
CA ASP A 14 21.61 -16.44 -21.32
C ASP A 14 22.60 -17.59 -21.09
N LEU A 15 23.90 -17.29 -21.03
CA LEU A 15 24.94 -18.28 -20.70
C LEU A 15 24.74 -18.87 -19.30
N LEU A 16 24.34 -18.04 -18.33
CA LEU A 16 23.95 -18.48 -17.00
C LEU A 16 22.60 -19.21 -17.00
N GLY A 17 21.75 -19.06 -18.01
CA GLY A 17 20.43 -19.67 -18.06
C GLY A 17 19.50 -19.13 -16.97
N LEU A 18 19.66 -17.85 -16.62
CA LEU A 18 18.82 -17.16 -15.64
C LEU A 18 17.90 -16.16 -16.35
N ASN A 19 16.75 -15.89 -15.74
CA ASN A 19 15.81 -14.88 -16.25
C ASN A 19 16.00 -13.56 -15.52
N TRP A 20 15.73 -12.46 -16.23
CA TRP A 20 15.76 -11.12 -15.63
C TRP A 20 14.55 -10.94 -14.73
N PRO A 21 14.68 -10.35 -13.55
CA PRO A 21 13.52 -9.91 -12.78
C PRO A 21 12.81 -8.78 -13.55
N GLU A 22 11.67 -9.10 -14.17
CA GLU A 22 10.84 -8.16 -14.92
C GLU A 22 10.08 -7.18 -14.02
N VAL A 23 10.14 -7.35 -12.70
CA VAL A 23 9.41 -6.49 -11.78
C VAL A 23 9.80 -5.01 -11.95
N ASN A 24 8.82 -4.15 -12.20
CA ASN A 24 8.99 -2.72 -12.41
C ASN A 24 8.88 -1.95 -11.09
N GLU A 25 10.02 -1.50 -10.58
CA GLU A 25 10.12 -0.73 -9.34
C GLU A 25 9.40 0.64 -9.38
N ASP A 26 9.27 1.26 -10.56
CA ASP A 26 8.54 2.51 -10.70
C ASP A 26 7.04 2.25 -10.53
N SER A 27 6.53 1.16 -11.10
CA SER A 27 5.14 0.73 -10.89
C SER A 27 4.84 0.42 -9.42
N VAL A 28 5.80 -0.17 -8.70
CA VAL A 28 5.68 -0.39 -7.24
C VAL A 28 5.58 0.94 -6.49
N ARG A 29 6.39 1.93 -6.86
CA ARG A 29 6.32 3.29 -6.28
C ARG A 29 5.03 4.01 -6.64
N GLU A 30 4.58 3.91 -7.89
CA GLU A 30 3.29 4.47 -8.33
C GLU A 30 2.12 3.88 -7.53
N TYR A 31 2.13 2.57 -7.29
CA TYR A 31 1.14 1.93 -6.42
C TYR A 31 1.20 2.47 -4.98
N ALA A 32 2.41 2.67 -4.43
CA ALA A 32 2.58 3.28 -3.10
C ALA A 32 1.97 4.69 -3.03
N ASP A 33 2.16 5.49 -4.07
CA ASP A 33 1.59 6.84 -4.16
C ASP A 33 0.06 6.81 -4.22
N HIS A 34 -0.53 5.86 -4.95
CA HIS A 34 -1.98 5.68 -4.94
C HIS A 34 -2.53 5.33 -3.56
N VAL A 35 -1.84 4.47 -2.80
CA VAL A 35 -2.23 4.12 -1.43
C VAL A 35 -2.16 5.35 -0.51
N ARG A 36 -1.10 6.15 -0.61
CA ARG A 36 -0.92 7.39 0.16
C ARG A 36 -1.96 8.45 -0.19
N GLN A 37 -2.27 8.60 -1.48
CA GLN A 37 -3.29 9.54 -1.94
C GLN A 37 -4.68 9.13 -1.44
N PHE A 38 -5.00 7.83 -1.47
CA PHE A 38 -6.24 7.32 -0.90
C PHE A 38 -6.35 7.64 0.60
N ALA A 39 -5.29 7.38 1.37
CA ALA A 39 -5.25 7.70 2.80
C ALA A 39 -5.51 9.20 3.07
N THR A 40 -4.84 10.07 2.31
CA THR A 40 -4.97 11.54 2.41
C THR A 40 -6.39 12.01 2.10
N ASN A 41 -7.01 11.44 1.05
CA ASN A 41 -8.36 11.79 0.64
C ASN A 41 -9.39 11.37 1.69
N ILE A 42 -9.24 10.17 2.25
CA ILE A 42 -10.11 9.65 3.31
C ILE A 42 -9.98 10.49 4.58
N ASP A 43 -8.76 10.84 4.99
CA ASP A 43 -8.52 11.71 6.16
C ASP A 43 -9.16 13.09 5.97
N GLY A 44 -9.01 13.68 4.77
CA GLY A 44 -9.62 14.97 4.43
C GLY A 44 -11.15 14.96 4.52
N THR A 45 -11.81 13.95 3.94
CA THR A 45 -13.28 13.81 4.03
C THR A 45 -13.74 13.52 5.47
N HIS A 46 -12.97 12.73 6.22
CA HIS A 46 -13.25 12.45 7.63
C HIS A 46 -13.15 13.73 8.50
N ALA A 47 -12.14 14.57 8.28
CA ALA A 47 -12.00 15.85 8.95
C ALA A 47 -13.17 16.80 8.62
N ALA A 48 -13.60 16.84 7.34
CA ALA A 48 -14.75 17.63 6.91
C ALA A 48 -16.06 17.15 7.56
N ALA A 49 -16.30 15.85 7.61
CA ALA A 49 -17.46 15.27 8.29
C ALA A 49 -17.45 15.56 9.80
N THR A 50 -16.28 15.49 10.44
CA THR A 50 -16.10 15.87 11.85
C THR A 50 -16.47 17.33 12.08
N ALA A 51 -16.10 18.24 11.18
CA ALA A 51 -16.47 19.64 11.26
C ALA A 51 -17.98 19.85 11.11
N THR A 52 -18.62 19.17 10.15
CA THR A 52 -20.09 19.20 9.97
C THR A 52 -20.80 18.73 11.23
N ILE A 53 -20.38 17.62 11.85
CA ILE A 53 -20.98 17.11 13.10
C ILE A 53 -20.82 18.11 14.24
N ARG A 54 -19.65 18.74 14.39
CA ARG A 54 -19.46 19.78 15.41
C ARG A 54 -20.36 21.00 15.17
N ALA A 55 -20.55 21.41 13.91
CA ALA A 55 -21.43 22.53 13.56
C ALA A 55 -22.91 22.24 13.86
N MET A 56 -23.33 20.97 13.83
CA MET A 56 -24.70 20.59 14.20
C MET A 56 -25.03 20.94 15.67
N ALA A 57 -24.03 21.06 16.56
CA ALA A 57 -24.24 21.48 17.96
C ALA A 57 -24.99 22.81 18.07
N ASP A 58 -24.75 23.72 17.11
CA ASP A 58 -25.31 25.07 17.11
C ASP A 58 -26.77 25.10 16.63
N ALA A 59 -27.19 24.09 15.87
CA ALA A 59 -28.52 23.96 15.28
C ALA A 59 -29.42 22.97 16.04
N TYR A 60 -28.83 22.05 16.81
CA TYR A 60 -29.53 20.94 17.44
C TYR A 60 -28.98 20.66 18.85
N GLN A 61 -29.72 21.08 19.87
CA GLN A 61 -29.45 20.75 21.26
C GLN A 61 -30.49 19.75 21.77
N ALA A 62 -30.11 18.47 21.73
CA ALA A 62 -30.87 17.36 22.28
C ALA A 62 -29.92 16.23 22.72
N SER A 63 -30.39 15.32 23.57
CA SER A 63 -29.62 14.14 24.03
C SER A 63 -29.14 13.24 22.88
N SER A 64 -29.84 13.24 21.75
CA SER A 64 -29.43 12.49 20.54
C SER A 64 -28.27 13.15 19.78
N TYR A 65 -28.07 14.47 19.88
CA TYR A 65 -26.86 15.11 19.36
C TYR A 65 -25.62 14.63 20.12
N GLN A 66 -25.70 14.62 21.45
CA GLN A 66 -24.59 14.17 22.31
C GLN A 66 -24.24 12.71 22.01
N GLN A 67 -25.25 11.84 21.87
CA GLN A 67 -25.01 10.44 21.46
C GLN A 67 -24.36 10.32 20.07
N LEU A 68 -24.78 11.13 19.10
CA LEU A 68 -24.17 11.16 17.77
C LEU A 68 -22.70 11.61 17.85
N ALA A 69 -22.42 12.71 18.54
CA ALA A 69 -21.08 13.26 18.70
C ALA A 69 -20.15 12.30 19.46
N ASP A 70 -20.64 11.64 20.51
CA ASP A 70 -19.89 10.63 21.27
C ASP A 70 -19.62 9.36 20.46
N THR A 71 -20.57 8.98 19.60
CA THR A 71 -20.40 7.82 18.70
C THR A 71 -19.41 8.14 17.58
N TRP A 72 -19.53 9.32 16.97
CA TRP A 72 -18.59 9.81 15.97
C TRP A 72 -17.17 9.89 16.54
N THR A 73 -16.98 10.55 17.68
CA THR A 73 -15.65 10.72 18.30
C THR A 73 -14.96 9.38 18.56
N ARG A 74 -15.69 8.38 19.07
CA ARG A 74 -15.15 7.03 19.27
C ARG A 74 -14.81 6.33 17.94
N MET A 75 -15.70 6.42 16.94
CA MET A 75 -15.45 5.82 15.63
C MET A 75 -14.25 6.45 14.93
N SER A 76 -14.15 7.78 14.97
CA SER A 76 -13.05 8.56 14.41
C SER A 76 -11.71 8.14 15.01
N ALA A 77 -11.61 8.17 16.34
CA ALA A 77 -10.36 7.88 17.04
C ALA A 77 -9.91 6.41 16.92
N ASP A 78 -10.85 5.46 16.90
CA ASP A 78 -10.50 4.03 16.95
C ASP A 78 -10.29 3.39 15.57
N HIS A 79 -10.80 3.98 14.49
CA HIS A 79 -10.89 3.29 13.19
C HIS A 79 -10.36 4.08 12.01
N MET A 80 -10.56 5.40 12.00
CA MET A 80 -10.13 6.23 10.86
C MET A 80 -8.64 6.57 10.96
N ASP A 81 -8.17 6.94 12.16
CA ASP A 81 -6.75 7.20 12.40
C ASP A 81 -5.90 5.94 12.14
N ASP A 82 -6.39 4.77 12.60
CA ASP A 82 -5.76 3.47 12.37
C ASP A 82 -5.70 3.12 10.87
N LEU A 83 -6.78 3.34 10.12
CA LEU A 83 -6.81 3.09 8.67
C LEU A 83 -5.79 3.96 7.94
N VAL A 84 -5.77 5.26 8.23
CA VAL A 84 -4.83 6.22 7.61
C VAL A 84 -3.39 5.85 7.95
N GLN A 85 -3.12 5.49 9.21
CA GLN A 85 -1.79 5.06 9.64
C GLN A 85 -1.34 3.80 8.90
N VAL A 86 -2.20 2.80 8.78
CA VAL A 86 -1.90 1.55 8.09
C VAL A 86 -1.69 1.75 6.59
N CYS A 87 -2.49 2.58 5.93
CA CYS A 87 -2.26 2.93 4.52
C CYS A 87 -0.90 3.62 4.33
N ASN A 88 -0.55 4.57 5.20
CA ASN A 88 0.75 5.24 5.15
C ASN A 88 1.91 4.28 5.40
N ALA A 89 1.79 3.37 6.37
CA ALA A 89 2.80 2.34 6.62
C ALA A 89 2.96 1.39 5.42
N SER A 90 1.85 1.03 4.78
CA SER A 90 1.84 0.19 3.58
C SER A 90 2.53 0.87 2.40
N ALA A 91 2.26 2.16 2.18
CA ALA A 91 2.94 2.95 1.16
C ALA A 91 4.46 2.99 1.39
N ILE A 92 4.91 3.18 2.64
CA ILE A 92 6.34 3.15 3.00
C ILE A 92 6.93 1.76 2.73
N ALA A 93 6.23 0.68 3.08
CA ALA A 93 6.71 -0.68 2.82
C ALA A 93 6.89 -0.96 1.33
N LEU A 94 5.98 -0.47 0.49
CA LEU A 94 6.07 -0.56 -0.97
C LEU A 94 7.26 0.23 -1.53
N GLU A 95 7.52 1.44 -1.02
CA GLU A 95 8.69 2.23 -1.41
C GLU A 95 10.00 1.52 -1.08
N VAL A 96 10.10 0.94 0.12
CA VAL A 96 11.28 0.17 0.52
C VAL A 96 11.42 -1.10 -0.33
N ALA A 97 10.31 -1.77 -0.67
CA ALA A 97 10.34 -2.92 -1.58
C ALA A 97 10.89 -2.52 -2.96
N ALA A 98 10.49 -1.36 -3.50
CA ALA A 98 11.05 -0.84 -4.75
C ALA A 98 12.56 -0.57 -4.65
N ASP A 99 13.04 -0.05 -3.53
CA ASP A 99 14.48 0.17 -3.30
C ASP A 99 15.28 -1.15 -3.24
N VAL A 100 14.70 -2.19 -2.62
CA VAL A 100 15.30 -3.54 -2.60
C VAL A 100 15.38 -4.13 -4.01
N ILE A 101 14.32 -3.99 -4.81
CA ILE A 101 14.30 -4.42 -6.22
C ILE A 101 15.40 -3.72 -7.02
N ILE A 102 15.54 -2.40 -6.87
CA ILE A 102 16.59 -1.61 -7.53
C ILE A 102 17.99 -2.14 -7.13
N ALA A 103 18.22 -2.31 -5.83
CA ALA A 103 19.50 -2.79 -5.33
C ALA A 103 19.85 -4.17 -5.89
N ALA A 104 18.88 -5.09 -5.93
CA ALA A 104 19.04 -6.42 -6.50
C ALA A 104 19.38 -6.37 -7.99
N LYS A 105 18.62 -5.61 -8.79
CA LYS A 105 18.89 -5.43 -10.23
C LYS A 105 20.29 -4.88 -10.50
N LEU A 106 20.73 -3.87 -9.73
CA LEU A 106 22.08 -3.32 -9.86
C LEU A 106 23.17 -4.30 -9.46
N ALA A 107 22.94 -5.10 -8.41
CA ALA A 107 23.86 -6.16 -8.00
C ALA A 107 23.99 -7.24 -9.08
N VAL A 108 22.88 -7.66 -9.68
CA VAL A 108 22.87 -8.60 -10.81
C VAL A 108 23.65 -8.03 -12.01
N ILE A 109 23.38 -6.79 -12.42
CA ILE A 109 24.11 -6.12 -13.52
C ILE A 109 25.62 -6.09 -13.23
N THR A 110 26.00 -5.76 -12.00
CA THR A 110 27.41 -5.72 -11.59
C THR A 110 28.05 -7.10 -11.72
N GLN A 111 27.38 -8.15 -11.25
CA GLN A 111 27.90 -9.52 -11.32
C GLN A 111 28.04 -10.02 -12.75
N LEU A 112 27.06 -9.74 -13.60
CA LEU A 112 27.12 -10.06 -15.03
C LEU A 112 28.28 -9.32 -15.72
N GLY A 113 28.52 -8.05 -15.34
CA GLY A 113 29.66 -7.27 -15.84
C GLY A 113 31.02 -7.86 -15.43
N ILE A 114 31.15 -8.31 -14.18
CA ILE A 114 32.35 -9.01 -13.70
C ILE A 114 32.58 -10.29 -14.52
N MET A 115 31.54 -11.12 -14.67
CA MET A 115 31.65 -12.36 -15.45
C MET A 115 31.98 -12.11 -16.92
N ALA A 116 31.41 -11.07 -17.54
CA ALA A 116 31.75 -10.67 -18.90
C ALA A 116 33.25 -10.34 -19.04
N ALA A 117 33.81 -9.61 -18.08
CA ALA A 117 35.23 -9.26 -18.05
C ALA A 117 36.13 -10.51 -17.85
N GLU A 118 35.73 -11.41 -16.96
CA GLU A 118 36.43 -12.69 -16.73
C GLU A 118 36.46 -13.54 -18.00
N LEU A 119 35.33 -13.65 -18.70
CA LEU A 119 35.22 -14.39 -19.96
C LEU A 119 36.02 -13.74 -21.10
N ALA A 120 36.03 -12.41 -21.19
CA ALA A 120 36.84 -11.70 -22.17
C ALA A 120 38.35 -11.92 -21.93
N ALA A 121 38.79 -11.90 -20.67
CA ALA A 121 40.17 -12.19 -20.29
C ALA A 121 40.53 -13.66 -20.58
N ALA A 122 39.63 -14.60 -20.27
CA ALA A 122 39.80 -16.02 -20.60
C ALA A 122 39.95 -16.22 -22.11
N ALA A 123 39.06 -15.61 -22.92
CA ALA A 123 39.13 -15.67 -24.38
C ALA A 123 40.45 -15.10 -24.94
N ALA A 124 40.98 -14.02 -24.36
CA ALA A 124 42.26 -13.44 -24.77
C ALA A 124 43.45 -14.39 -24.52
N THR A 125 43.36 -15.26 -23.52
CA THR A 125 44.41 -16.25 -23.18
C THR A 125 44.15 -17.65 -23.76
N ALA A 126 42.94 -17.92 -24.26
CA ALA A 126 42.50 -19.22 -24.77
C ALA A 126 43.36 -19.77 -25.93
N VAL A 127 43.91 -18.88 -26.77
CA VAL A 127 44.83 -19.24 -27.87
C VAL A 127 46.12 -19.88 -27.33
N VAL A 128 46.56 -19.47 -26.13
CA VAL A 128 47.77 -19.98 -25.48
C VAL A 128 47.49 -21.27 -24.71
N THR A 129 46.26 -21.47 -24.21
CA THR A 129 45.88 -22.64 -23.39
C THR A 129 45.22 -23.78 -24.19
N LEU A 130 45.08 -23.64 -25.52
CA LEU A 130 44.50 -24.65 -26.43
C LEU A 130 43.09 -25.13 -26.02
N GLY A 131 42.30 -24.30 -25.35
CA GLY A 131 40.95 -24.68 -24.89
C GLY A 131 40.92 -25.67 -23.72
N ALA A 132 42.06 -25.94 -23.07
CA ALA A 132 42.12 -26.80 -21.88
C ALA A 132 41.38 -26.22 -20.66
N SER A 133 40.98 -24.94 -20.70
CA SER A 133 40.28 -24.23 -19.62
C SER A 133 38.75 -24.36 -19.62
N ALA A 134 38.15 -25.07 -20.58
CA ALA A 134 36.68 -25.14 -20.71
C ALA A 134 35.98 -25.65 -19.42
N ALA A 135 36.60 -26.59 -18.70
CA ALA A 135 36.06 -27.06 -17.43
C ALA A 135 36.13 -26.00 -16.30
N ALA A 136 37.16 -25.15 -16.31
CA ALA A 136 37.30 -24.07 -15.33
C ALA A 136 36.31 -22.93 -15.62
N GLU A 137 36.09 -22.61 -16.89
CA GLU A 137 35.08 -21.61 -17.31
C GLU A 137 33.66 -22.08 -16.96
N ALA A 138 33.35 -23.36 -17.17
CA ALA A 138 32.07 -23.93 -16.76
C ALA A 138 31.87 -23.91 -15.23
N ALA A 139 32.92 -24.19 -14.46
CA ALA A 139 32.88 -24.11 -13.01
C ALA A 139 32.68 -22.66 -12.53
N LEU A 140 33.34 -21.68 -13.16
CA LEU A 140 33.15 -20.26 -12.88
C LEU A 140 31.73 -19.81 -13.18
N ALA A 141 31.18 -20.18 -14.35
CA ALA A 141 29.80 -19.86 -14.72
C ALA A 141 28.78 -20.44 -13.73
N GLU A 142 29.01 -21.65 -13.20
CA GLU A 142 28.16 -22.24 -12.17
C GLU A 142 28.23 -21.49 -10.84
N VAL A 143 29.41 -21.00 -10.43
CA VAL A 143 29.56 -20.15 -9.24
C VAL A 143 28.80 -18.83 -9.44
N GLN A 144 28.99 -18.19 -10.59
CA GLN A 144 28.33 -16.92 -10.94
C GLN A 144 26.81 -17.07 -10.98
N ARG A 145 26.31 -18.16 -11.57
CA ARG A 145 24.89 -18.53 -11.58
C ARG A 145 24.31 -18.55 -10.17
N ARG A 146 25.02 -19.18 -9.22
CA ARG A 146 24.55 -19.30 -7.83
C ARG A 146 24.49 -17.96 -7.15
N ILE A 147 25.50 -17.11 -7.33
CA ILE A 147 25.55 -15.76 -6.74
C ILE A 147 24.37 -14.93 -7.26
N VAL A 148 24.16 -14.88 -8.57
CA VAL A 148 23.04 -14.12 -9.16
C VAL A 148 21.70 -14.65 -8.66
N LYS A 149 21.54 -15.98 -8.60
CA LYS A 149 20.32 -16.60 -8.08
C LYS A 149 20.08 -16.25 -6.61
N GLU A 150 21.11 -16.28 -5.79
CA GLU A 150 21.03 -15.94 -4.36
C GLU A 150 20.63 -14.47 -4.16
N ILE A 151 21.21 -13.55 -4.94
CA ILE A 151 20.82 -12.12 -4.92
C ILE A 151 19.32 -11.96 -5.22
N ILE A 152 18.83 -12.63 -6.27
CA ILE A 152 17.41 -12.55 -6.66
C ILE A 152 16.52 -13.14 -5.56
N GLN A 153 16.85 -14.33 -5.07
CA GLN A 153 16.06 -15.01 -4.03
C GLN A 153 16.03 -14.24 -2.71
N GLU A 154 17.16 -13.69 -2.29
CA GLU A 154 17.22 -12.87 -1.08
C GLU A 154 16.35 -11.62 -1.22
N ALA A 155 16.38 -10.96 -2.39
CA ALA A 155 15.54 -9.81 -2.65
C ALA A 155 14.04 -10.19 -2.65
N GLU A 156 13.67 -11.31 -3.29
CA GLU A 156 12.30 -11.84 -3.27
C GLU A 156 11.81 -12.10 -1.85
N ASP A 157 12.60 -12.81 -1.05
CA ASP A 157 12.25 -13.15 0.33
C ASP A 157 12.10 -11.89 1.19
N GLN A 158 13.02 -10.91 1.05
CA GLN A 158 12.94 -9.64 1.75
C GLN A 158 11.69 -8.85 1.38
N VAL A 159 11.39 -8.74 0.08
CA VAL A 159 10.21 -8.01 -0.42
C VAL A 159 8.93 -8.69 0.05
N ILE A 160 8.80 -10.00 -0.15
CA ILE A 160 7.61 -10.76 0.25
C ILE A 160 7.40 -10.66 1.76
N GLY A 161 8.43 -10.93 2.56
CA GLY A 161 8.34 -10.86 4.02
C GLY A 161 7.91 -9.47 4.49
N MET A 162 8.55 -8.43 3.96
CA MET A 162 8.22 -7.05 4.31
C MET A 162 6.79 -6.67 3.94
N LEU A 163 6.35 -6.98 2.72
CA LEU A 163 5.02 -6.60 2.25
C LEU A 163 3.92 -7.38 2.99
N VAL A 164 4.12 -8.66 3.25
CA VAL A 164 3.16 -9.47 4.03
C VAL A 164 3.02 -8.91 5.45
N GLU A 165 4.14 -8.66 6.13
CA GLU A 165 4.14 -8.24 7.53
C GLU A 165 3.73 -6.78 7.73
N ARG A 166 4.13 -5.88 6.83
CA ARG A 166 4.01 -4.42 7.05
C ARG A 166 2.94 -3.74 6.20
N ALA A 167 2.45 -4.40 5.16
CA ALA A 167 1.38 -3.86 4.34
C ALA A 167 0.12 -4.74 4.41
N VAL A 168 0.20 -5.99 3.94
CA VAL A 168 -0.98 -6.84 3.74
C VAL A 168 -1.71 -7.16 5.04
N ALA A 169 -1.02 -7.78 6.02
CA ALA A 169 -1.68 -8.17 7.26
C ALA A 169 -2.26 -6.97 8.05
N PRO A 170 -1.54 -5.85 8.22
CA PRO A 170 -2.11 -4.66 8.85
C PRO A 170 -3.34 -4.10 8.11
N LEU A 171 -3.34 -4.09 6.77
CA LEU A 171 -4.47 -3.62 5.96
C LEU A 171 -5.70 -4.50 6.15
N GLU A 172 -5.53 -5.83 6.13
CA GLU A 172 -6.64 -6.77 6.36
C GLU A 172 -7.27 -6.58 7.74
N GLU A 173 -6.46 -6.37 8.77
CA GLU A 173 -6.93 -6.12 10.13
C GLU A 173 -7.64 -4.77 10.25
N ALA A 174 -7.09 -3.72 9.65
CA ALA A 174 -7.70 -2.39 9.65
C ALA A 174 -9.06 -2.38 8.95
N VAL A 175 -9.15 -2.99 7.77
CA VAL A 175 -10.41 -3.13 7.01
C VAL A 175 -11.42 -3.96 7.80
N THR A 176 -11.01 -5.09 8.36
CA THR A 176 -11.90 -5.95 9.18
C THR A 176 -12.44 -5.21 10.40
N ARG A 177 -11.61 -4.42 11.08
CA ARG A 177 -12.01 -3.60 12.22
C ARG A 177 -12.98 -2.49 11.81
N ALA A 178 -12.71 -1.79 10.71
CA ALA A 178 -13.59 -0.77 10.17
C ALA A 178 -14.98 -1.34 9.81
N LEU A 179 -15.04 -2.48 9.11
CA LEU A 179 -16.29 -3.16 8.75
C LEU A 179 -17.05 -3.65 9.98
N THR A 180 -16.38 -4.27 10.94
CA THR A 180 -17.00 -4.76 12.18
C THR A 180 -17.57 -3.62 13.02
N GLY A 181 -16.81 -2.53 13.13
CA GLY A 181 -17.25 -1.31 13.83
C GLY A 181 -18.52 -0.73 13.22
N LEU A 182 -18.59 -0.64 11.89
CA LEU A 182 -19.77 -0.17 11.16
C LEU A 182 -20.99 -1.08 11.36
N VAL A 183 -20.84 -2.40 11.19
CA VAL A 183 -21.97 -3.36 11.27
C VAL A 183 -22.49 -3.47 12.69
N PHE A 184 -21.62 -3.65 13.68
CA PHE A 184 -22.05 -3.92 15.06
C PHE A 184 -22.66 -2.68 15.72
N LYS A 185 -22.02 -1.51 15.55
CA LYS A 185 -22.53 -0.24 16.12
C LYS A 185 -23.73 0.29 15.32
N GLY A 186 -23.79 0.09 14.01
CA GLY A 186 -24.95 0.46 13.20
C GLY A 186 -26.22 -0.30 13.62
N VAL A 187 -26.09 -1.61 13.85
CA VAL A 187 -27.18 -2.43 14.40
C VAL A 187 -27.50 -2.03 15.84
N GLN A 188 -26.50 -1.82 16.69
CA GLN A 188 -26.72 -1.42 18.09
C GLN A 188 -27.37 -0.04 18.23
N ALA A 189 -27.03 0.93 17.38
CA ALA A 189 -27.65 2.24 17.35
C ALA A 189 -29.11 2.16 16.86
N ALA A 190 -29.39 1.37 15.82
CA ALA A 190 -30.76 1.15 15.33
C ALA A 190 -31.65 0.44 16.38
N VAL A 191 -31.10 -0.57 17.06
CA VAL A 191 -31.81 -1.32 18.10
C VAL A 191 -31.92 -0.52 19.42
N GLY A 192 -30.88 0.22 19.79
CA GLY A 192 -30.85 1.08 20.98
C GLY A 192 -31.78 2.28 20.87
N ALA A 193 -31.88 2.90 19.68
CA ALA A 193 -32.85 3.95 19.40
C ALA A 193 -34.30 3.45 19.49
N ALA A 194 -34.56 2.18 19.10
CA ALA A 194 -35.87 1.56 19.26
C ALA A 194 -36.20 1.21 20.73
N ALA A 195 -35.18 1.00 21.58
CA ALA A 195 -35.35 0.61 22.99
C ALA A 195 -35.34 1.78 23.99
N GLY A 196 -34.84 2.96 23.59
CA GLY A 196 -34.54 4.09 24.48
C GLY A 196 -35.55 5.23 24.55
N GLY A 197 -36.82 5.01 24.21
CA GLY A 197 -37.88 6.05 24.16
C GLY A 197 -38.31 6.67 25.50
N GLY A 198 -37.45 6.73 26.52
CA GLY A 198 -37.81 7.18 27.86
C GLY A 198 -36.74 8.05 28.54
N GLY A 199 -36.95 9.37 28.50
CA GLY A 199 -36.65 10.26 29.63
C GLY A 199 -35.37 11.11 29.56
N GLY A 200 -35.55 12.43 29.73
CA GLY A 200 -34.49 13.36 30.13
C GLY A 200 -34.44 14.63 29.28
N ALA A 201 -35.43 15.52 29.41
CA ALA A 201 -35.32 16.89 28.88
C ALA A 201 -34.30 17.68 29.71
N GLY A 202 -33.08 17.81 29.20
CA GLY A 202 -32.13 18.83 29.65
C GLY A 202 -32.57 20.22 29.17
N GLU A 203 -32.14 21.25 29.90
CA GLU A 203 -32.43 22.65 29.61
C GLU A 203 -32.01 23.02 28.18
N GLY A 204 -32.99 23.42 27.36
CA GLY A 204 -32.77 23.92 25.99
C GLY A 204 -33.02 22.87 24.90
N PHE A 205 -34.29 22.62 24.57
CA PHE A 205 -34.66 21.90 23.34
C PHE A 205 -34.76 22.90 22.20
N GLN A 206 -33.76 22.94 21.33
CA GLN A 206 -33.79 23.75 20.09
C GLN A 206 -33.52 22.84 18.91
N ILE A 207 -34.46 22.83 17.95
CA ILE A 207 -34.34 22.14 16.67
C ILE A 207 -34.60 23.18 15.59
N ASP A 208 -33.61 23.42 14.74
CA ASP A 208 -33.78 24.08 13.45
C ASP A 208 -33.85 23.01 12.34
N PRO A 209 -35.05 22.66 11.84
CA PRO A 209 -35.20 21.56 10.89
C PRO A 209 -34.51 21.81 9.55
N GLU A 210 -34.48 23.06 9.08
CA GLU A 210 -33.85 23.42 7.80
C GLU A 210 -32.33 23.26 7.90
N ARG A 211 -31.74 23.71 9.01
CA ARG A 211 -30.30 23.50 9.26
C ARG A 211 -29.95 22.04 9.47
N MET A 212 -30.78 21.26 10.17
CA MET A 212 -30.57 19.82 10.30
C MET A 212 -30.60 19.10 8.95
N LEU A 213 -31.55 19.44 8.07
CA LEU A 213 -31.62 18.88 6.73
C LEU A 213 -30.39 19.25 5.89
N ALA A 214 -29.91 20.49 6.02
CA ALA A 214 -28.68 20.93 5.36
C ALA A 214 -27.45 20.12 5.82
N HIS A 215 -27.27 19.93 7.13
CA HIS A 215 -26.17 19.11 7.66
C HIS A 215 -26.29 17.64 7.27
N ALA A 216 -27.51 17.08 7.24
CA ALA A 216 -27.74 15.71 6.78
C ALA A 216 -27.37 15.53 5.31
N ALA A 217 -27.72 16.48 4.44
CA ALA A 217 -27.32 16.49 3.04
C ALA A 217 -25.80 16.60 2.88
N GLU A 218 -25.14 17.40 3.73
CA GLU A 218 -23.68 17.53 3.73
C GLU A 218 -22.99 16.22 4.17
N LEU A 219 -23.49 15.54 5.21
CA LEU A 219 -23.00 14.23 5.63
C LEU A 219 -23.18 13.17 4.54
N GLN A 220 -24.30 13.20 3.82
CA GLN A 220 -24.52 12.32 2.67
C GLN A 220 -23.49 12.57 1.56
N ARG A 221 -23.20 13.84 1.26
CA ARG A 221 -22.16 14.20 0.28
C ARG A 221 -20.78 13.69 0.71
N HIS A 222 -20.43 13.79 2.00
CA HIS A 222 -19.17 13.22 2.50
C HIS A 222 -19.12 11.70 2.33
N ALA A 223 -20.24 10.98 2.50
CA ALA A 223 -20.30 9.54 2.24
C ALA A 223 -20.11 9.21 0.76
N GLU A 224 -20.69 10.01 -0.15
CA GLU A 224 -20.49 9.90 -1.59
C GLU A 224 -19.02 10.17 -1.97
N ASP A 225 -18.37 11.16 -1.34
CA ASP A 225 -16.94 11.45 -1.53
C ASP A 225 -16.07 10.24 -1.15
N VAL A 226 -16.33 9.58 -0.02
CA VAL A 226 -15.61 8.35 0.39
C VAL A 226 -15.76 7.23 -0.64
N VAL A 227 -16.96 7.01 -1.18
CA VAL A 227 -17.19 6.03 -2.25
C VAL A 227 -16.41 6.42 -3.51
N GLY A 228 -16.40 7.71 -3.87
CA GLY A 228 -15.62 8.24 -4.99
C GLY A 228 -14.12 8.01 -4.84
N HIS A 229 -13.57 8.19 -3.64
CA HIS A 229 -12.17 7.91 -3.34
C HIS A 229 -11.81 6.44 -3.54
N ALA A 230 -12.68 5.53 -3.06
CA ALA A 230 -12.48 4.09 -3.23
C ALA A 230 -12.54 3.66 -4.70
N GLN A 231 -13.47 4.22 -5.48
CA GLN A 231 -13.57 3.97 -6.92
C GLN A 231 -12.34 4.50 -7.68
N THR A 232 -11.87 5.70 -7.32
CA THR A 232 -10.66 6.30 -7.90
C THR A 232 -9.44 5.44 -7.62
N PHE A 233 -9.27 5.00 -6.37
CA PHE A 233 -8.18 4.10 -5.99
C PHE A 233 -8.25 2.76 -6.72
N ALA A 234 -9.43 2.13 -6.78
CA ALA A 234 -9.63 0.88 -7.52
C ALA A 234 -9.32 1.03 -9.02
N GLY A 235 -9.75 2.14 -9.63
CA GLY A 235 -9.44 2.46 -11.03
C GLY A 235 -7.94 2.62 -11.26
N ALA A 236 -7.28 3.44 -10.43
CA ALA A 236 -5.85 3.71 -10.53
C ALA A 236 -5.01 2.43 -10.37
N THR A 237 -5.36 1.60 -9.39
CA THR A 237 -4.63 0.37 -9.09
C THR A 237 -4.88 -0.77 -10.08
N SER A 238 -6.07 -0.85 -10.69
CA SER A 238 -6.41 -1.91 -11.67
C SER A 238 -5.56 -1.86 -12.94
N GLY A 239 -4.97 -0.70 -13.25
CA GLY A 239 -4.10 -0.50 -14.41
C GLY A 239 -2.62 -0.72 -14.13
N VAL A 240 -2.20 -0.91 -12.88
CA VAL A 240 -0.78 -1.04 -12.51
C VAL A 240 -0.28 -2.43 -12.93
N SER A 241 0.62 -2.45 -13.92
CA SER A 241 1.42 -3.64 -14.25
C SER A 241 2.73 -3.56 -13.48
N PHE A 242 3.04 -4.62 -12.73
CA PHE A 242 4.33 -4.76 -12.05
C PHE A 242 5.37 -5.48 -12.92
N SER A 243 5.02 -5.94 -14.12
CA SER A 243 5.93 -6.49 -15.14
C SER A 243 6.07 -5.55 -16.32
#